data_AF-L1P3S3-F1
#
_entry.id   AF-L1P3S3-F1
#
_cell.length_a   1.000
_cell.length_b   1.000
_cell.length_c   1.000
_cell.angle_alpha   90.00
_cell.angle_beta   90.00
_cell.angle_gamma   90.00
#
_symmetry.space_group_name_H-M   'P 1'
#
loop_
_entity.id
_entity.type
_entity.pdbx_description
1 polymer ?
#
loop_
_entity_poly.entity_id
_entity_poly.type
_entity_poly.pdbx_seq_one_letter_code
_entity_poly.pdbx_strand_id
1 'polypeptide(L)' 'MEKRYGRFIEPEAVMLRVEVGSGELGGREYVMQSTVGFEPIVISKTTGKRFTLEWHDIVALAVAAGIDEADDGKEG' A
#
# COMPACT_ATOMS: atom_id res chain seq x y z
N MET A 1 7.84 -18.21 9.75
CA MET A 1 7.31 -16.91 10.24
C MET A 1 6.56 -16.27 9.09
N GLU A 2 5.33 -15.80 9.29
CA GLU A 2 4.66 -14.96 8.30
C GLU A 2 5.52 -13.72 8.06
N LYS A 3 5.85 -13.43 6.79
CA LYS A 3 6.50 -12.17 6.44
C LYS A 3 5.51 -11.05 6.71
N ARG A 4 5.91 -10.11 7.56
CA ARG A 4 5.13 -8.90 7.85
C ARG A 4 5.65 -7.79 6.96
N TYR A 5 4.80 -7.32 6.05
CA TYR A 5 5.08 -6.19 5.16
C TYR A 5 4.63 -4.88 5.79
N GLY A 6 5.38 -3.81 5.52
CA GLY A 6 5.02 -2.45 5.88
C GLY A 6 5.18 -2.09 7.35
N ARG A 7 4.87 -0.82 7.64
CA ARG A 7 4.93 -0.24 8.98
C ARG A 7 3.71 0.61 9.29
N PHE A 8 3.34 0.67 10.57
CA PHE A 8 2.33 1.61 11.04
C PHE A 8 2.89 3.03 11.08
N ILE A 9 2.01 4.00 10.84
CA ILE A 9 2.32 5.42 10.91
C ILE A 9 1.49 6.02 12.05
N GLU A 10 2.15 6.79 12.90
CA GLU A 10 1.46 7.47 13.99
C GLU A 10 0.52 8.57 13.47
N PRO A 11 -0.64 8.79 14.12
CA PRO A 11 -1.61 9.75 13.64
C PRO A 11 -1.12 11.21 13.58
N GLU A 12 -0.12 11.55 14.40
CA GLU A 12 0.25 12.91 14.78
C GLU A 12 1.22 13.61 13.82
N ALA A 13 1.74 12.91 12.81
CA ALA A 13 2.58 13.52 11.79
C ALA A 13 1.76 14.51 10.94
N VAL A 14 1.75 15.79 11.32
CA VAL A 14 1.12 16.89 10.59
C VAL A 14 1.86 17.09 9.27
N MET A 15 1.46 16.33 8.26
CA MET A 15 1.92 16.46 6.89
C MET A 15 0.71 16.86 6.03
N LEU A 16 0.95 17.75 5.07
CA LEU A 16 -0.03 17.99 4.01
C LEU A 16 -0.20 16.68 3.22
N ARG A 17 -1.46 16.27 3.03
CA ARG A 17 -1.82 15.01 2.41
C ARG A 17 -2.93 15.23 1.39
N VAL A 18 -2.85 14.50 0.30
CA VAL A 18 -3.86 14.49 -0.76
C VAL A 18 -4.40 13.07 -0.88
N GLU A 19 -5.72 12.93 -0.91
CA GLU A 19 -6.35 11.65 -1.21
C GLU A 19 -6.12 11.30 -2.69
N VAL A 20 -5.61 10.11 -2.94
CA VAL A 20 -5.23 9.64 -4.29
C VAL A 20 -5.98 8.38 -4.72
N GLY A 21 -6.72 7.75 -3.81
CA GLY A 21 -7.56 6.61 -4.15
C GLY A 21 -8.31 6.05 -2.96
N SER A 22 -9.29 5.19 -3.24
CA SER A 22 -10.08 4.48 -2.25
C SER A 22 -10.44 3.09 -2.77
N GLY A 23 -10.79 2.19 -1.86
CA GLY A 23 -11.19 0.83 -2.21
C GLY A 23 -11.71 0.03 -1.03
N GLU A 24 -12.37 -1.07 -1.32
CA GLU A 24 -12.90 -2.00 -0.33
C GLU A 24 -12.19 -3.35 -0.44
N LEU A 25 -11.81 -3.92 0.70
CA LEU A 25 -11.24 -5.26 0.76
C LEU A 25 -11.75 -5.99 2.00
N GLY A 26 -12.38 -7.15 1.81
CA GLY A 26 -12.89 -7.98 2.91
C GLY A 26 -13.91 -7.26 3.79
N GLY A 27 -14.81 -6.46 3.19
CA GLY A 27 -15.84 -5.69 3.91
C GLY A 27 -15.30 -4.48 4.67
N ARG A 28 -14.06 -4.04 4.38
CA ARG A 28 -13.43 -2.89 5.02
C ARG A 28 -13.07 -1.85 3.97
N GLU A 29 -13.36 -0.59 4.28
CA GLU A 29 -13.01 0.54 3.45
C GLU A 29 -11.60 1.05 3.78
N TYR A 30 -10.87 1.35 2.72
CA TYR A 30 -9.53 1.91 2.76
C TYR A 30 -9.46 3.15 1.87
N VAL A 31 -8.66 4.11 2.31
CA VAL A 31 -8.30 5.29 1.52
C VAL A 31 -6.79 5.37 1.45
N MET A 32 -6.27 5.69 0.27
CA MET A 32 -4.87 6.01 0.08
C MET A 32 -4.70 7.52 -0.01
N GLN A 33 -3.76 8.03 0.75
CA GLN A 33 -3.27 9.39 0.67
C GLN A 33 -1.81 9.39 0.25
N SER A 34 -1.37 10.48 -0.38
CA SER A 34 0.05 10.75 -0.63
C SER A 34 0.47 11.98 0.16
N THR A 35 1.69 11.95 0.72
CA THR A 35 2.32 13.13 1.31
C THR A 35 2.97 13.99 0.23
N VAL A 36 3.43 15.20 0.59
CA VAL A 36 4.25 16.04 -0.32
C VAL A 36 5.55 15.34 -0.75
N GLY A 37 6.07 14.45 0.10
CA GLY A 37 7.22 13.60 -0.23
C GLY A 37 6.87 12.38 -1.08
N PHE A 38 5.64 12.29 -1.59
CA PHE A 38 5.11 11.16 -2.37
C PHE A 38 5.08 9.82 -1.62
N GLU A 39 5.09 9.86 -0.28
CA GLU A 39 4.95 8.64 0.51
C GLU A 39 3.47 8.21 0.54
N PRO A 40 3.13 6.97 0.14
CA PRO A 40 1.77 6.49 0.21
C PRO A 40 1.40 6.16 1.65
N ILE A 41 0.22 6.57 2.09
CA ILE A 41 -0.36 6.25 3.39
C ILE A 41 -1.71 5.62 3.14
N VAL A 42 -1.88 4.37 3.54
CA VAL A 42 -3.17 3.69 3.54
C VAL A 42 -3.83 3.87 4.90
N ILE A 43 -5.10 4.23 4.89
CA ILE A 43 -5.93 4.46 6.07
C ILE A 43 -7.09 3.50 6.03
N SER A 44 -7.23 2.65 7.04
CA SER A 44 -8.46 1.88 7.26
C SER A 44 -9.51 2.79 7.89
N LYS A 45 -10.61 3.05 7.18
CA LYS A 45 -11.71 3.87 7.71
C LYS A 45 -12.37 3.21 8.91
N THR A 46 -12.44 1.88 8.92
CA THR A 46 -13.03 1.08 10.01
C THR A 46 -12.25 1.18 11.32
N THR A 47 -10.91 1.17 11.27
CA THR A 47 -10.07 1.10 12.48
C THR A 47 -9.31 2.39 12.79
N GLY A 48 -9.27 3.34 11.85
CA GLY A 48 -8.45 4.55 11.92
C GLY A 48 -6.94 4.29 11.78
N LYS A 49 -6.50 3.04 11.68
CA LYS A 49 -5.08 2.68 11.53
C LYS A 49 -4.52 3.17 10.21
N ARG A 50 -3.28 3.64 10.27
CA ARG A 50 -2.54 4.17 9.13
C ARG A 50 -1.27 3.37 8.95
N PHE A 51 -0.97 3.00 7.72
CA PHE A 51 0.21 2.21 7.42
C PHE A 51 0.72 2.53 6.02
N THR A 52 1.97 2.19 5.79
CA THR A 52 2.62 2.31 4.49
C THR A 52 3.42 1.05 4.21
N LEU A 53 3.74 0.85 2.93
CA LEU A 53 4.69 -0.14 2.47
C LEU A 53 5.94 0.58 2.01
N GLU A 54 7.10 0.08 2.40
CA GLU A 54 8.35 0.58 1.84
C GLU A 54 8.57 0.03 0.42
N TRP A 55 9.46 0.65 -0.36
CA TRP A 55 9.72 0.24 -1.74
C TRP A 55 10.00 -1.27 -1.88
N HIS A 56 10.83 -1.81 -0.98
CA HIS A 56 11.17 -3.24 -1.00
C HIS A 56 9.97 -4.14 -0.67
N ASP A 57 9.04 -3.70 0.17
CA ASP A 57 7.82 -4.44 0.47
C ASP A 57 6.93 -4.54 -0.77
N ILE A 58 6.78 -3.42 -1.50
CA ILE A 58 5.97 -3.35 -2.73
C ILE A 58 6.54 -4.30 -3.78
N VAL A 59 7.86 -4.25 -4.02
CA VAL A 59 8.53 -5.15 -4.96
C VAL A 59 8.37 -6.60 -4.53
N ALA A 60 8.58 -6.90 -3.25
CA ALA A 60 8.45 -8.26 -2.73
C ALA A 60 7.02 -8.82 -2.86
N LEU A 61 5.99 -7.98 -2.72
CA LEU A 61 4.60 -8.36 -2.96
C LEU A 61 4.32 -8.62 -4.45
N ALA A 62 4.87 -7.78 -5.34
CA ALA A 62 4.73 -7.97 -6.78
C ALA A 62 5.36 -9.30 -7.24
N VAL A 63 6.58 -9.59 -6.77
CA VAL A 63 7.27 -10.86 -7.02
C VAL A 63 6.46 -12.04 -6.44
N ALA A 64 5.98 -11.93 -5.20
CA ALA A 64 5.16 -13.00 -4.60
C ALA A 64 3.83 -13.23 -5.33
N ALA A 65 3.30 -12.22 -6.00
CA ALA A 65 2.12 -12.32 -6.85
C ALA A 65 2.41 -12.85 -8.27
N GLY A 66 3.69 -13.14 -8.58
CA GLY A 66 4.11 -13.60 -9.91
C GLY A 66 4.12 -12.50 -10.98
N ILE A 67 3.99 -11.23 -10.60
CA ILE A 67 3.95 -10.11 -11.56
C ILE A 67 5.31 -9.92 -12.23
N ASP A 68 6.40 -10.17 -11.50
CA ASP A 68 7.78 -10.08 -12.02
C ASP A 68 8.17 -11.27 -12.92
N GLU A 69 7.33 -12.30 -12.96
CA GLU A 69 7.54 -13.52 -13.76
C GLU A 69 6.47 -13.69 -14.86
N ALA A 70 5.51 -12.78 -14.95
CA ALA A 70 4.48 -12.82 -15.97
C ALA A 70 5.14 -12.62 -17.34
N ASP A 71 5.11 -13.67 -18.16
CA ASP A 71 5.63 -13.65 -19.52
C ASP A 71 4.84 -12.63 -20.34
N ASP A 72 5.51 -11.56 -20.80
CA ASP A 72 4.95 -10.53 -21.68
C ASP A 72 4.62 -11.17 -23.05
N GLY A 73 3.53 -11.93 -23.12
CA GLY A 73 2.91 -12.47 -24.32
C GLY A 73 3.77 -12.45 -25.59
N LYS A 74 4.79 -13.32 -25.66
CA LYS A 74 5.28 -13.83 -26.93
C LYS A 74 4.66 -15.19 -27.15
N GLU A 75 3.38 -15.18 -27.49
CA GLU A 75 2.84 -16.26 -28.33
C GLU A 75 3.40 -16.05 -29.74
N GLY A 76 3.96 -17.13 -30.30
CA GLY A 76 4.63 -17.13 -31.61
C GLY A 76 3.69 -17.27 -32.80
#